data_AF-A0A8J8MLL3-F1
#
_entry.id   AF-A0A8J8MLL3-F1
#
_cell.length_a   1.000
_cell.length_b   1.000
_cell.length_c   1.000
_cell.angle_alpha   90.00
_cell.angle_beta   90.00
_cell.angle_gamma   90.00
#
_symmetry.space_group_name_H-M   'P 1'
#
loop_
_entity.id
_entity.type
_entity.pdbx_description
1 polymer ?
#
loop_
_entity_poly.entity_id
_entity_poly.type
_entity_poly.pdbx_seq_one_letter_code
_entity_poly.pdbx_strand_id
1 'polypeptide(L)'
;MRFKLSETDLKRFEKLYVNYKKLHLDPGNCDPMVIINTPVENAPSWEERLADPMVMLQGELDALHTHMVLQDDRVPSIRVQFGTAQVAAAFGCEMFQPDNSLPCAGNHILKKAQDVYALKKPSFQSGWYDRLEEWTEIFKRNIPEGVHIQHPDIQSPFNSAHLIRGNDILLDIYDDPEAFGALLDVVTDYMIDLTRWLKNMVSTDKEWFFDWGAMWKGAARISNCSTHMISPQMYHDYVLERDMRFMKAMGGGRVHYCGTSGKIIDEFFNNADVYGLDYDSQYHDLWQLSEKAPEKFVLLNAYYNQEDYEQQETFIKRLEHEGWPKRNVIVQLWAPNLDEGKTLLNRMKKTIIK
;
A
#
# COMPACT_ATOMS: atom_id res chain seq x y z
N MET A 1 -9.57 -21.24 16.26
CA MET A 1 -10.11 -19.94 15.78
C MET A 1 -10.29 -19.03 16.99
N ARG A 2 -9.47 -17.97 17.11
CA ARG A 2 -9.32 -17.22 18.38
C ARG A 2 -10.23 -16.00 18.55
N PHE A 3 -10.93 -15.49 17.54
CA PHE A 3 -12.03 -14.55 17.78
C PHE A 3 -13.07 -14.55 16.66
N LYS A 4 -14.32 -14.20 17.01
CA LYS A 4 -15.41 -13.89 16.08
C LYS A 4 -15.77 -12.42 16.26
N LEU A 5 -16.11 -11.73 15.19
CA LEU A 5 -16.65 -10.38 15.27
C LEU A 5 -18.05 -10.43 15.87
N SER A 6 -18.32 -9.59 16.87
CA SER A 6 -19.65 -9.44 17.46
C SER A 6 -20.55 -8.57 16.56
N GLU A 7 -21.86 -8.61 16.78
CA GLU A 7 -22.77 -7.67 16.09
C GLU A 7 -22.41 -6.19 16.35
N THR A 8 -21.86 -5.90 17.53
CA THR A 8 -21.37 -4.57 17.89
C THR A 8 -20.18 -4.18 17.02
N ASP A 9 -19.26 -5.11 16.77
CA ASP A 9 -18.10 -4.87 15.90
C ASP A 9 -18.54 -4.62 14.47
N LEU A 10 -19.46 -5.44 13.95
CA LEU A 10 -19.99 -5.29 12.59
C LEU A 10 -20.66 -3.93 12.38
N LYS A 11 -21.51 -3.49 13.32
CA LYS A 11 -22.14 -2.16 13.28
C LYS A 11 -21.12 -1.02 13.36
N ARG A 12 -20.05 -1.20 14.17
CA ARG A 12 -18.95 -0.22 14.23
C ARG A 12 -18.25 -0.11 12.88
N PHE A 13 -18.01 -1.24 12.20
CA PHE A 13 -17.39 -1.23 10.87
C PHE A 13 -18.25 -0.63 9.78
N GLU A 14 -19.56 -0.86 9.79
CA GLU A 14 -20.48 -0.18 8.88
C GLU A 14 -20.35 1.35 8.99
N LYS A 15 -20.29 1.87 10.22
CA LYS A 15 -20.04 3.29 10.48
C LYS A 15 -18.65 3.72 10.02
N LEU A 16 -17.63 2.90 10.26
CA LEU A 16 -16.26 3.17 9.85
C LEU A 16 -16.16 3.27 8.32
N TYR A 17 -16.80 2.38 7.56
CA TYR A 17 -16.83 2.44 6.10
C TYR A 17 -17.50 3.71 5.59
N VAL A 18 -18.61 4.14 6.20
CA VAL A 18 -19.24 5.43 5.85
C VAL A 18 -18.26 6.59 6.08
N ASN A 19 -17.54 6.58 7.20
CA ASN A 19 -16.55 7.60 7.52
C ASN A 19 -15.38 7.64 6.51
N TYR A 20 -14.84 6.48 6.13
CA TYR A 20 -13.82 6.40 5.07
C TYR A 20 -14.35 6.91 3.71
N LYS A 21 -15.60 6.61 3.35
CA LYS A 21 -16.19 7.16 2.11
C LYS A 21 -16.28 8.68 2.14
N LYS A 22 -16.58 9.28 3.30
CA LYS A 22 -16.62 10.75 3.44
C LYS A 22 -15.27 11.41 3.15
N LEU A 23 -14.14 10.76 3.45
CA LEU A 23 -12.82 11.29 3.09
C LEU A 23 -12.70 11.64 1.60
N HIS A 24 -13.39 10.92 0.71
CA HIS A 24 -13.36 11.19 -0.73
C HIS A 24 -14.61 11.90 -1.25
N LEU A 25 -15.77 11.70 -0.61
CA LEU A 25 -17.07 12.19 -1.11
C LEU A 25 -17.46 13.54 -0.51
N ASP A 26 -17.06 13.82 0.72
CA ASP A 26 -17.41 15.02 1.48
C ASP A 26 -16.25 15.43 2.42
N PRO A 27 -15.08 15.80 1.85
CA PRO A 27 -13.87 16.08 2.63
C PRO A 27 -14.02 17.31 3.56
N GLY A 28 -15.00 18.18 3.30
CA GLY A 28 -15.29 19.33 4.16
C GLY A 28 -15.99 18.98 5.48
N ASN A 29 -16.61 17.79 5.57
CA ASN A 29 -17.36 17.33 6.74
C ASN A 29 -16.91 15.92 7.21
N CYS A 30 -15.67 15.55 6.91
CA CYS A 30 -15.06 14.32 7.39
C CYS A 30 -14.16 14.57 8.61
N ASP A 31 -14.11 13.58 9.50
CA ASP A 31 -13.10 13.53 10.56
C ASP A 31 -11.85 12.80 10.04
N PRO A 32 -10.64 13.14 10.53
CA PRO A 32 -9.45 12.35 10.22
C PRO A 32 -9.55 10.95 10.83
N MET A 33 -8.94 9.96 10.16
CA MET A 33 -8.87 8.59 10.67
C MET A 33 -7.58 8.38 11.45
N VAL A 34 -7.65 7.70 12.60
CA VAL A 34 -6.50 7.41 13.44
C VAL A 34 -6.35 5.90 13.61
N ILE A 35 -5.21 5.37 13.19
CA ILE A 35 -4.83 3.96 13.34
C ILE A 35 -3.61 3.88 14.24
N ILE A 36 -3.64 3.01 15.24
CA ILE A 36 -2.52 2.79 16.17
C ILE A 36 -2.00 1.37 15.99
N ASN A 37 -0.81 1.26 15.39
CA ASN A 37 -0.09 0.02 15.25
C ASN A 37 0.63 -0.33 16.56
N THR A 38 0.56 -1.59 16.95
CA THR A 38 1.31 -2.14 18.10
C THR A 38 1.98 -3.45 17.69
N PRO A 39 3.12 -3.82 18.29
CA PRO A 39 3.69 -5.15 18.07
C PRO A 39 2.71 -6.24 18.54
N VAL A 40 2.78 -7.40 17.87
CA VAL A 40 2.09 -8.62 18.30
C VAL A 40 3.06 -9.45 19.12
N GLU A 41 2.70 -9.76 20.36
CA GLU A 41 3.53 -10.61 21.22
C GLU A 41 3.67 -12.03 20.63
N ASN A 42 4.90 -12.55 20.61
CA ASN A 42 5.21 -13.89 20.11
C ASN A 42 4.72 -14.15 18.68
N ALA A 43 4.75 -13.12 17.82
CA ALA A 43 4.40 -13.26 16.43
C ALA A 43 5.34 -14.28 15.74
N PRO A 44 4.82 -15.22 14.93
CA PRO A 44 5.66 -16.17 14.20
C PRO A 44 6.60 -15.45 13.25
N SER A 45 7.77 -16.03 13.00
CA SER A 45 8.76 -15.47 12.08
C SER A 45 8.23 -15.42 10.65
N TRP A 46 8.84 -14.63 9.78
CA TRP A 46 8.44 -14.61 8.38
C TRP A 46 8.66 -15.96 7.69
N GLU A 47 9.70 -16.71 8.03
CA GLU A 47 9.93 -18.07 7.52
C GLU A 47 8.77 -19.01 7.90
N GLU A 48 8.32 -18.98 9.15
CA GLU A 48 7.18 -19.79 9.62
C GLU A 48 5.90 -19.40 8.88
N ARG A 49 5.66 -18.10 8.69
CA ARG A 49 4.50 -17.59 7.94
C ARG A 49 4.56 -17.98 6.46
N LEU A 50 5.75 -17.94 5.83
CA LEU A 50 5.94 -18.27 4.42
C LEU A 50 5.90 -19.78 4.15
N ALA A 51 6.07 -20.61 5.19
CA ALA A 51 6.00 -22.06 5.10
C ALA A 51 4.57 -22.63 5.19
N ASP A 52 3.64 -21.93 5.86
CA ASP A 52 2.28 -22.43 6.11
C ASP A 52 1.21 -21.30 6.00
N PRO A 53 0.21 -21.43 5.11
CA PRO A 53 -0.87 -20.44 4.97
C PRO A 53 -1.67 -20.21 6.26
N MET A 54 -1.85 -21.24 7.09
CA MET A 54 -2.60 -21.10 8.34
C MET A 54 -1.80 -20.34 9.40
N VAL A 55 -0.47 -20.45 9.38
CA VAL A 55 0.41 -19.66 10.25
C VAL A 55 0.40 -18.20 9.82
N MET A 56 0.49 -17.91 8.51
CA MET A 56 0.35 -16.55 8.00
C MET A 56 -1.03 -15.94 8.32
N LEU A 57 -2.10 -16.70 8.10
CA LEU A 57 -3.46 -16.28 8.42
C LEU A 57 -3.59 -15.92 9.91
N GLN A 58 -3.07 -16.78 10.80
CA GLN A 58 -3.12 -16.52 12.23
C GLN A 58 -2.32 -15.25 12.59
N GLY A 59 -1.14 -15.05 12.01
CA GLY A 59 -0.34 -13.84 12.23
C GLY A 59 -1.03 -12.56 11.76
N GLU A 60 -1.76 -12.59 10.63
CA GLU A 60 -2.55 -11.45 10.15
C GLU A 60 -3.78 -11.20 11.02
N LEU A 61 -4.44 -12.25 11.51
CA LEU A 61 -5.57 -12.14 12.44
C LEU A 61 -5.15 -11.63 13.82
N ASP A 62 -3.98 -12.04 14.32
CA ASP A 62 -3.44 -11.55 15.59
C ASP A 62 -3.07 -10.07 15.49
N ALA A 63 -2.49 -9.64 14.37
CA ALA A 63 -2.28 -8.22 14.08
C ALA A 63 -3.61 -7.46 14.00
N LEU A 64 -4.64 -8.01 13.36
CA LEU A 64 -5.96 -7.38 13.32
C LEU A 64 -6.61 -7.31 14.71
N HIS A 65 -6.39 -8.31 15.58
CA HIS A 65 -6.97 -8.35 16.92
C HIS A 65 -6.55 -7.15 17.76
N THR A 66 -5.31 -6.67 17.66
CA THR A 66 -4.86 -5.49 18.44
C THR A 66 -5.75 -4.27 18.15
N HIS A 67 -6.10 -4.05 16.88
CA HIS A 67 -7.01 -2.99 16.45
C HIS A 67 -8.45 -3.22 16.90
N MET A 68 -8.88 -4.47 17.10
CA MET A 68 -10.19 -4.78 17.70
C MET A 68 -10.25 -4.38 19.17
N VAL A 69 -9.15 -4.58 19.90
CA VAL A 69 -9.03 -4.17 21.31
C VAL A 69 -8.97 -2.65 21.42
N LEU A 70 -8.21 -2.00 20.54
CA LEU A 70 -8.05 -0.54 20.53
C LEU A 70 -9.31 0.19 20.07
N GLN A 71 -10.09 -0.43 19.17
CA GLN A 71 -11.23 0.20 18.49
C GLN A 71 -10.82 1.53 17.84
N ASP A 72 -9.67 1.50 17.18
CA ASP A 72 -9.20 2.57 16.31
C ASP A 72 -9.90 2.49 14.93
N ASP A 73 -9.47 3.32 13.99
CA ASP A 73 -10.09 3.45 12.67
C ASP A 73 -9.52 2.47 11.65
N ARG A 74 -8.87 1.37 12.06
CA ARG A 74 -8.41 0.35 11.11
C ARG A 74 -9.58 -0.48 10.60
N VAL A 75 -9.67 -0.62 9.28
CA VAL A 75 -10.64 -1.54 8.65
C VAL A 75 -10.23 -3.00 8.89
N PRO A 76 -11.19 -3.93 9.03
CA PRO A 76 -10.90 -5.33 9.31
C PRO A 76 -10.44 -6.06 8.05
N SER A 77 -9.22 -5.77 7.60
CA SER A 77 -8.63 -6.37 6.40
C SER A 77 -7.30 -7.07 6.68
N ILE A 78 -7.08 -8.22 6.02
CA ILE A 78 -5.84 -9.01 6.06
C ILE A 78 -5.31 -9.30 4.65
N ARG A 79 -4.03 -9.67 4.52
CA ARG A 79 -3.37 -9.95 3.23
C ARG A 79 -2.59 -11.25 3.24
N VAL A 80 -2.57 -11.94 2.10
CA VAL A 80 -1.53 -12.94 1.84
C VAL A 80 -0.25 -12.22 1.41
N GLN A 81 0.82 -12.39 2.18
CA GLN A 81 2.01 -11.55 2.14
C GLN A 81 3.20 -12.29 1.51
N PHE A 82 3.53 -11.96 0.27
CA PHE A 82 4.72 -12.48 -0.43
C PHE A 82 5.72 -11.39 -0.85
N GLY A 83 5.61 -10.20 -0.25
CA GLY A 83 6.53 -9.10 -0.50
C GLY A 83 6.43 -8.51 -1.91
N THR A 84 7.51 -7.84 -2.32
CA THR A 84 7.45 -6.80 -3.36
C THR A 84 7.76 -7.29 -4.78
N ALA A 85 8.39 -8.47 -4.92
CA ALA A 85 8.95 -8.91 -6.20
C ALA A 85 8.03 -9.83 -7.04
N GLN A 86 6.75 -9.98 -6.66
CA GLN A 86 5.84 -10.94 -7.30
C GLN A 86 5.65 -10.71 -8.80
N VAL A 87 5.53 -9.46 -9.25
CA VAL A 87 5.44 -9.15 -10.69
C VAL A 87 6.73 -9.57 -11.41
N ALA A 88 7.89 -9.21 -10.86
CA ALA A 88 9.17 -9.61 -11.44
C ALA A 88 9.36 -11.13 -11.46
N ALA A 89 8.91 -11.83 -10.41
CA ALA A 89 8.93 -13.28 -10.34
C ALA A 89 8.02 -13.94 -11.38
N ALA A 90 6.87 -13.34 -11.70
CA ALA A 90 6.04 -13.81 -12.81
C ALA A 90 6.77 -13.73 -14.16
N PHE A 91 7.60 -12.71 -14.36
CA PHE A 91 8.46 -12.61 -15.54
C PHE A 91 9.66 -13.56 -15.52
N GLY A 92 9.98 -14.17 -14.37
CA GLY A 92 11.03 -15.18 -14.23
C GLY A 92 12.15 -14.83 -13.24
N CYS A 93 12.07 -13.69 -12.54
CA CYS A 93 13.02 -13.40 -11.46
C CYS A 93 12.85 -14.39 -10.29
N GLU A 94 13.96 -14.72 -9.62
CA GLU A 94 13.93 -15.53 -8.41
C GLU A 94 13.44 -14.68 -7.23
N MET A 95 12.67 -15.31 -6.33
CA MET A 95 12.29 -14.71 -5.05
C MET A 95 13.34 -15.07 -3.99
N PHE A 96 13.94 -14.06 -3.36
CA PHE A 96 14.81 -14.22 -2.20
C PHE A 96 14.01 -14.01 -0.92
N GLN A 97 14.29 -14.81 0.10
CA GLN A 97 13.66 -14.72 1.43
C GLN A 97 14.75 -14.32 2.43
N PRO A 98 14.83 -13.02 2.81
CA PRO A 98 15.77 -12.58 3.84
C PRO A 98 15.34 -13.07 5.23
N ASP A 99 16.30 -13.18 6.14
CA ASP A 99 16.06 -13.56 7.54
C ASP A 99 14.98 -12.68 8.17
N ASN A 100 13.94 -13.33 8.67
CA ASN A 100 12.76 -12.77 9.32
C ASN A 100 12.23 -11.50 8.62
N SER A 101 12.11 -11.54 7.30
CA SER A 101 11.59 -10.44 6.49
C SER A 101 10.69 -10.92 5.35
N LEU A 102 9.99 -9.98 4.73
CA LEU A 102 9.20 -10.26 3.54
C LEU A 102 10.10 -10.64 2.35
N PRO A 103 9.64 -11.52 1.45
CA PRO A 103 10.39 -11.86 0.25
C PRO A 103 10.64 -10.65 -0.67
N CYS A 104 11.78 -10.65 -1.35
CA CYS A 104 12.17 -9.64 -2.33
C CYS A 104 12.79 -10.30 -3.58
N ALA A 105 13.26 -9.51 -4.55
CA ALA A 105 13.87 -10.07 -5.75
C ALA A 105 15.28 -10.60 -5.42
N GLY A 106 15.57 -11.84 -5.80
CA GLY A 106 16.89 -12.46 -5.67
C GLY A 106 17.79 -12.22 -6.88
N ASN A 107 17.22 -11.96 -8.05
CA ASN A 107 17.96 -11.65 -9.28
C ASN A 107 17.14 -10.76 -10.24
N HIS A 108 17.74 -10.47 -11.39
CA HIS A 108 17.11 -9.87 -12.55
C HIS A 108 17.41 -10.71 -13.80
N ILE A 109 16.46 -10.78 -14.74
CA ILE A 109 16.53 -11.72 -15.87
C ILE A 109 16.98 -11.08 -17.19
N LEU A 110 16.71 -9.80 -17.41
CA LEU A 110 17.18 -9.11 -18.62
C LEU A 110 18.62 -8.67 -18.41
N LYS A 111 19.51 -9.09 -19.31
CA LYS A 111 20.95 -8.78 -19.24
C LYS A 111 21.32 -7.65 -20.20
N LYS A 112 20.53 -7.44 -21.24
CA LYS A 112 20.61 -6.30 -22.17
C LYS A 112 19.24 -5.66 -22.31
N ALA A 113 19.19 -4.35 -22.58
CA ALA A 113 17.94 -3.63 -22.79
C ALA A 113 17.08 -4.30 -23.89
N GLN A 114 17.72 -4.67 -25.01
CA GLN A 114 17.03 -5.23 -26.19
C GLN A 114 16.47 -6.64 -25.97
N ASP A 115 16.83 -7.32 -24.86
CA ASP A 115 16.22 -8.62 -24.52
C ASP A 115 14.70 -8.47 -24.28
N VAL A 116 14.23 -7.25 -23.99
CA VAL A 116 12.81 -6.92 -23.86
C VAL A 116 11.98 -7.29 -25.08
N TYR A 117 12.54 -7.18 -26.29
CA TYR A 117 11.80 -7.47 -27.53
C TYR A 117 11.45 -8.95 -27.69
N ALA A 118 12.13 -9.83 -26.93
CA ALA A 118 11.81 -11.25 -26.84
C ALA A 118 10.96 -11.60 -25.59
N LEU A 119 10.74 -10.64 -24.68
CA LEU A 119 10.00 -10.86 -23.44
C LEU A 119 8.52 -11.09 -23.75
N LYS A 120 7.96 -12.12 -23.14
CA LYS A 120 6.54 -12.47 -23.28
C LYS A 120 5.81 -12.15 -21.99
N LYS A 121 4.57 -11.66 -22.12
CA LYS A 121 3.67 -11.52 -20.99
C LYS A 121 3.48 -12.90 -20.32
N PRO A 122 3.74 -13.04 -19.01
CA PRO A 122 3.56 -14.31 -18.32
C PRO A 122 2.08 -14.61 -18.06
N SER A 123 1.79 -15.83 -17.61
CA SER A 123 0.43 -16.20 -17.17
C SER A 123 0.12 -15.61 -15.80
N PHE A 124 -1.16 -15.50 -15.44
CA PHE A 124 -1.55 -14.99 -14.11
C PHE A 124 -1.19 -15.94 -12.97
N GLN A 125 -0.83 -17.19 -13.25
CA GLN A 125 -0.31 -18.16 -12.28
C GLN A 125 1.22 -18.26 -12.27
N SER A 126 1.94 -17.42 -13.01
CA SER A 126 3.41 -17.46 -13.04
C SER A 126 4.04 -16.91 -11.76
N GLY A 127 5.29 -17.30 -11.48
CA GLY A 127 6.01 -16.86 -10.28
C GLY A 127 5.42 -17.49 -9.03
N TRP A 128 4.95 -16.66 -8.09
CA TRP A 128 4.28 -17.11 -6.85
C TRP A 128 2.77 -16.85 -6.86
N TYR A 129 2.20 -16.45 -8.01
CA TYR A 129 0.77 -16.13 -8.08
C TYR A 129 -0.14 -17.36 -8.04
N ASP A 130 0.34 -18.54 -8.44
CA ASP A 130 -0.34 -19.82 -8.22
C ASP A 130 -0.52 -20.11 -6.72
N ARG A 131 0.55 -19.97 -5.94
CA ARG A 131 0.55 -20.08 -4.48
C ARG A 131 -0.31 -19.00 -3.85
N LEU A 132 -0.30 -17.78 -4.39
CA LEU A 132 -1.13 -16.69 -3.90
C LEU A 132 -2.62 -17.00 -4.06
N GLU A 133 -3.03 -17.52 -5.22
CA GLU A 133 -4.41 -17.96 -5.47
C GLU A 133 -4.83 -19.03 -4.47
N GLU A 134 -4.01 -20.09 -4.31
CA GLU A 134 -4.24 -21.16 -3.35
C GLU A 134 -4.40 -20.62 -1.92
N TRP A 135 -3.47 -19.79 -1.47
CA TRP A 135 -3.47 -19.26 -0.10
C TRP A 135 -4.61 -18.28 0.14
N THR A 136 -4.99 -17.50 -0.88
CA THR A 136 -6.15 -16.61 -0.82
C THR A 136 -7.44 -17.42 -0.66
N GLU A 137 -7.59 -18.55 -1.37
CA GLU A 137 -8.73 -19.45 -1.19
C GLU A 137 -8.75 -20.09 0.21
N ILE A 138 -7.59 -20.45 0.77
CA ILE A 138 -7.49 -20.92 2.15
C ILE A 138 -7.92 -19.83 3.13
N PHE A 139 -7.47 -18.58 2.94
CA PHE A 139 -7.87 -17.45 3.78
C PHE A 139 -9.39 -17.26 3.75
N LYS A 140 -10.01 -17.20 2.55
CA LYS A 140 -11.47 -17.01 2.41
C LYS A 140 -12.30 -18.01 3.20
N ARG A 141 -11.85 -19.27 3.28
CA ARG A 141 -12.56 -20.35 3.99
C ARG A 141 -12.41 -20.27 5.51
N ASN A 142 -11.41 -19.53 6.00
CA ASN A 142 -10.99 -19.56 7.40
C ASN A 142 -11.03 -18.19 8.10
N ILE A 143 -11.27 -17.09 7.39
CA ILE A 143 -11.45 -15.78 8.00
C ILE A 143 -12.81 -15.67 8.73
N PRO A 144 -12.88 -14.89 9.83
CA PRO A 144 -14.17 -14.53 10.42
C PRO A 144 -15.05 -13.74 9.47
N GLU A 145 -16.37 -13.93 9.56
CA GLU A 145 -17.34 -13.09 8.86
C GLU A 145 -17.13 -11.62 9.20
N GLY A 146 -17.12 -10.75 8.19
CA GLY A 146 -16.86 -9.31 8.33
C GLY A 146 -15.38 -8.91 8.18
N VAL A 147 -14.45 -9.86 8.14
CA VAL A 147 -13.05 -9.61 7.77
C VAL A 147 -12.90 -9.67 6.24
N HIS A 148 -12.13 -8.76 5.68
CA HIS A 148 -11.87 -8.65 4.25
C HIS A 148 -10.45 -9.10 3.89
N ILE A 149 -10.27 -9.60 2.67
CA ILE A 149 -8.94 -9.84 2.11
C ILE A 149 -8.61 -8.66 1.20
N GLN A 150 -7.45 -8.05 1.38
CA GLN A 150 -6.91 -7.06 0.44
C GLN A 150 -6.10 -7.75 -0.65
N HIS A 151 -5.99 -7.14 -1.83
CA HIS A 151 -5.12 -7.65 -2.89
C HIS A 151 -3.65 -7.67 -2.39
N PRO A 152 -2.75 -8.49 -2.98
CA PRO A 152 -1.35 -8.51 -2.59
C PRO A 152 -0.68 -7.14 -2.79
N ASP A 153 0.55 -7.01 -2.30
CA ASP A 153 1.36 -5.83 -2.58
C ASP A 153 1.57 -5.65 -4.10
N ILE A 154 1.14 -4.50 -4.63
CA ILE A 154 1.29 -4.12 -6.03
C ILE A 154 2.30 -2.97 -6.12
N GLN A 155 3.39 -3.24 -6.85
CA GLN A 155 4.44 -2.27 -7.16
C GLN A 155 4.02 -1.38 -8.34
N SER A 156 4.76 -0.31 -8.64
CA SER A 156 4.57 0.47 -9.87
C SER A 156 5.14 -0.25 -11.10
N PRO A 157 4.72 0.13 -12.32
CA PRO A 157 5.36 -0.31 -13.55
C PRO A 157 6.88 -0.16 -13.53
N PHE A 158 7.38 1.00 -13.10
CA PHE A 158 8.82 1.24 -13.07
C PHE A 158 9.52 0.40 -11.99
N ASN A 159 8.94 0.23 -10.81
CA ASN A 159 9.49 -0.67 -9.80
C ASN A 159 9.63 -2.11 -10.33
N SER A 160 8.57 -2.61 -10.95
CA SER A 160 8.55 -3.97 -11.49
C SER A 160 9.55 -4.15 -12.64
N ALA A 161 9.60 -3.18 -13.57
CA ALA A 161 10.57 -3.17 -14.66
C ALA A 161 12.02 -3.10 -14.14
N HIS A 162 12.27 -2.27 -13.12
CA HIS A 162 13.57 -2.16 -12.49
C HIS A 162 14.02 -3.51 -11.88
N LEU A 163 13.13 -4.25 -11.21
CA LEU A 163 13.46 -5.58 -10.71
C LEU A 163 13.74 -6.60 -11.83
N ILE A 164 13.04 -6.50 -12.96
CA ILE A 164 13.22 -7.40 -14.12
C ILE A 164 14.54 -7.15 -14.85
N ARG A 165 14.92 -5.87 -14.99
CA ARG A 165 16.12 -5.43 -15.71
C ARG A 165 17.37 -5.31 -14.85
N GLY A 166 17.21 -5.05 -13.56
CA GLY A 166 18.29 -4.67 -12.65
C GLY A 166 18.70 -3.20 -12.81
N ASN A 167 19.71 -2.80 -12.05
CA ASN A 167 20.13 -1.40 -11.91
C ASN A 167 20.53 -0.72 -13.24
N ASP A 168 20.94 -1.47 -14.25
CA ASP A 168 21.27 -0.92 -15.56
C ASP A 168 20.08 -0.21 -16.22
N ILE A 169 18.83 -0.48 -15.80
CA ILE A 169 17.65 0.24 -16.30
C ILE A 169 17.79 1.76 -16.14
N LEU A 170 18.56 2.22 -15.15
CA LEU A 170 18.82 3.64 -14.90
C LEU A 170 19.69 4.26 -16.00
N LEU A 171 20.53 3.47 -16.65
CA LEU A 171 21.33 3.87 -17.81
C LEU A 171 20.56 3.68 -19.13
N ASP A 172 19.69 2.66 -19.21
CA ASP A 172 18.89 2.38 -20.40
C ASP A 172 18.01 3.59 -20.80
N ILE A 173 17.58 4.44 -19.86
CA ILE A 173 16.86 5.70 -20.14
C ILE A 173 17.64 6.60 -21.13
N TYR A 174 18.97 6.54 -21.09
CA TYR A 174 19.85 7.32 -21.95
C TYR A 174 20.33 6.54 -23.17
N ASP A 175 20.78 5.29 -22.93
CA ASP A 175 21.48 4.49 -23.93
C ASP A 175 20.53 3.83 -24.93
N ASP A 176 19.34 3.43 -24.48
CA ASP A 176 18.31 2.80 -25.31
C ASP A 176 16.89 3.11 -24.76
N PRO A 177 16.43 4.38 -24.89
CA PRO A 177 15.11 4.79 -24.39
C PRO A 177 13.95 4.03 -25.04
N GLU A 178 14.15 3.48 -26.25
CA GLU A 178 13.15 2.66 -26.94
C GLU A 178 12.95 1.33 -26.21
N ALA A 179 14.03 0.62 -25.90
CA ALA A 179 13.96 -0.63 -25.14
C ALA A 179 13.48 -0.40 -23.69
N PHE A 180 13.90 0.70 -23.05
CA PHE A 180 13.37 1.12 -21.75
C PHE A 180 11.84 1.29 -21.79
N GLY A 181 11.34 2.04 -22.78
CA GLY A 181 9.90 2.26 -22.98
C GLY A 181 9.15 0.96 -23.23
N ALA A 182 9.69 0.09 -24.10
CA ALA A 182 9.11 -1.23 -24.38
C ALA A 182 8.98 -2.10 -23.13
N LEU A 183 9.96 -2.03 -22.21
CA LEU A 183 9.91 -2.78 -20.95
C LEU A 183 8.82 -2.24 -20.03
N LEU A 184 8.74 -0.92 -19.88
CA LEU A 184 7.66 -0.30 -19.10
C LEU A 184 6.30 -0.67 -19.69
N ASP A 185 6.15 -0.69 -21.01
CA ASP A 185 4.87 -0.99 -21.65
C ASP A 185 4.41 -2.42 -21.43
N VAL A 186 5.28 -3.42 -21.66
CA VAL A 186 4.91 -4.84 -21.45
C VAL A 186 4.60 -5.14 -19.98
N VAL A 187 5.34 -4.52 -19.05
CA VAL A 187 5.12 -4.65 -17.61
C VAL A 187 3.80 -4.00 -17.20
N THR A 188 3.53 -2.78 -17.65
CA THR A 188 2.28 -2.07 -17.37
C THR A 188 1.08 -2.85 -17.89
N ASP A 189 1.16 -3.37 -19.12
CA ASP A 189 0.09 -4.16 -19.72
C ASP A 189 -0.15 -5.44 -18.92
N TYR A 190 0.90 -6.11 -18.45
CA TYR A 190 0.74 -7.29 -17.58
C TYR A 190 0.09 -6.92 -16.25
N MET A 191 0.56 -5.84 -15.61
CA MET A 191 0.03 -5.40 -14.33
C MET A 191 -1.45 -5.00 -14.41
N ILE A 192 -1.89 -4.33 -15.48
CA ILE A 192 -3.31 -3.99 -15.66
C ILE A 192 -4.18 -5.25 -15.66
N ASP A 193 -3.78 -6.27 -16.42
CA ASP A 193 -4.54 -7.51 -16.51
C ASP A 193 -4.48 -8.31 -15.21
N LEU A 194 -3.29 -8.42 -14.63
CA LEU A 194 -3.04 -9.11 -13.37
C LEU A 194 -3.81 -8.46 -12.22
N THR A 195 -3.77 -7.14 -12.05
CA THR A 195 -4.44 -6.46 -10.95
C THR A 195 -5.96 -6.62 -11.03
N ARG A 196 -6.55 -6.67 -12.22
CA ARG A 196 -7.97 -7.01 -12.38
C ARG A 196 -8.27 -8.43 -11.91
N TRP A 197 -7.42 -9.39 -12.28
CA TRP A 197 -7.54 -10.76 -11.84
C TRP A 197 -7.40 -10.88 -10.31
N LEU A 198 -6.38 -10.25 -9.72
CA LEU A 198 -6.15 -10.17 -8.27
C LEU A 198 -7.32 -9.54 -7.52
N LYS A 199 -7.87 -8.42 -8.03
CA LYS A 199 -9.02 -7.75 -7.43
C LYS A 199 -10.26 -8.65 -7.44
N ASN A 200 -10.53 -9.30 -8.56
CA ASN A 200 -11.66 -10.23 -8.70
C ASN A 200 -11.54 -11.46 -7.79
N MET A 201 -10.32 -11.86 -7.41
CA MET A 201 -10.16 -12.90 -6.40
C MET A 201 -10.71 -12.45 -5.05
N VAL A 202 -10.53 -11.21 -4.62
CA VAL A 202 -10.81 -10.82 -3.22
C VAL A 202 -12.09 -10.00 -3.05
N SER A 203 -12.61 -9.38 -4.11
CA SER A 203 -13.76 -8.47 -4.02
C SER A 203 -14.46 -8.24 -5.35
N THR A 204 -15.78 -8.05 -5.31
CA THR A 204 -16.59 -7.62 -6.46
C THR A 204 -16.81 -6.11 -6.53
N ASP A 205 -16.38 -5.36 -5.50
CA ASP A 205 -16.49 -3.91 -5.44
C ASP A 205 -15.50 -3.28 -6.43
N LYS A 206 -15.98 -2.42 -7.33
CA LYS A 206 -15.16 -1.76 -8.36
C LYS A 206 -14.82 -0.32 -8.03
N GLU A 207 -15.41 0.23 -6.96
CA GLU A 207 -15.26 1.63 -6.57
C GLU A 207 -14.41 1.77 -5.31
N TRP A 208 -14.32 0.72 -4.49
CA TRP A 208 -13.61 0.73 -3.23
C TRP A 208 -12.75 -0.52 -3.04
N PHE A 209 -11.62 -0.34 -2.37
CA PHE A 209 -10.74 -1.44 -1.97
C PHE A 209 -10.11 -1.17 -0.61
N PHE A 210 -9.66 -2.23 0.04
CA PHE A 210 -8.91 -2.16 1.29
C PHE A 210 -7.43 -2.27 0.98
N ASP A 211 -6.64 -1.40 1.58
CA ASP A 211 -5.18 -1.40 1.48
C ASP A 211 -4.56 -0.78 2.73
N TRP A 212 -3.57 -1.48 3.30
CA TRP A 212 -2.81 -1.03 4.47
C TRP A 212 -3.66 -0.63 5.69
N GLY A 213 -4.77 -1.34 5.91
CA GLY A 213 -5.65 -1.10 7.07
C GLY A 213 -6.62 0.07 6.91
N ALA A 214 -6.71 0.66 5.71
CA ALA A 214 -7.67 1.70 5.36
C ALA A 214 -8.53 1.29 4.15
N MET A 215 -9.65 1.99 3.96
CA MET A 215 -10.49 1.86 2.77
C MET A 215 -10.28 3.04 1.84
N TRP A 216 -10.10 2.75 0.56
CA TRP A 216 -9.72 3.71 -0.46
C TRP A 216 -10.66 3.65 -1.65
N LYS A 217 -10.89 4.80 -2.28
CA LYS A 217 -11.55 4.87 -3.58
C LYS A 217 -10.65 4.29 -4.68
N GLY A 218 -11.24 3.61 -5.67
CA GLY A 218 -10.56 2.96 -6.78
C GLY A 218 -10.43 1.45 -6.57
N ALA A 219 -9.44 0.83 -7.22
CA ALA A 219 -9.26 -0.62 -7.17
C ALA A 219 -7.80 -1.10 -7.05
N ALA A 220 -6.84 -0.20 -6.92
CA ALA A 220 -5.43 -0.56 -6.83
C ALA A 220 -4.59 0.47 -6.07
N ARG A 221 -3.44 0.00 -5.57
CA ARG A 221 -2.36 0.82 -5.06
C ARG A 221 -1.09 0.52 -5.86
N ILE A 222 -0.28 1.54 -6.18
CA ILE A 222 1.10 1.34 -6.67
C ILE A 222 2.13 1.82 -5.64
N SER A 223 3.15 1.01 -5.39
CA SER A 223 4.38 1.40 -4.68
C SER A 223 5.37 1.98 -5.67
N ASN A 224 5.78 3.24 -5.51
CA ASN A 224 6.62 3.94 -6.51
C ASN A 224 8.06 4.25 -6.03
N CYS A 225 8.69 3.29 -5.37
CA CYS A 225 9.99 3.47 -4.69
C CYS A 225 11.16 3.82 -5.62
N SER A 226 11.24 3.22 -6.81
CA SER A 226 12.37 3.39 -7.75
C SER A 226 12.40 4.77 -8.38
N THR A 227 11.28 5.51 -8.36
CA THR A 227 11.26 6.90 -8.85
C THR A 227 12.14 7.83 -8.01
N HIS A 228 12.55 7.42 -6.81
CA HIS A 228 13.56 8.12 -6.03
C HIS A 228 14.95 8.16 -6.72
N MET A 229 15.25 7.20 -7.58
CA MET A 229 16.56 7.08 -8.25
C MET A 229 16.65 7.83 -9.58
N ILE A 230 15.56 8.49 -10.02
CA ILE A 230 15.52 9.27 -11.25
C ILE A 230 15.08 10.70 -10.96
N SER A 231 15.43 11.63 -11.86
CA SER A 231 15.01 13.02 -11.71
C SER A 231 13.48 13.16 -11.92
N PRO A 232 12.83 14.19 -11.34
CA PRO A 232 11.43 14.48 -11.63
C PRO A 232 11.12 14.63 -13.12
N GLN A 233 12.05 15.20 -13.89
CA GLN A 233 11.91 15.33 -15.34
C GLN A 233 11.87 13.96 -16.03
N MET A 234 12.75 13.03 -15.63
CA MET A 234 12.74 11.67 -16.18
C MET A 234 11.46 10.91 -15.81
N TYR A 235 10.98 11.07 -14.58
CA TYR A 235 9.71 10.48 -14.19
C TYR A 235 8.58 10.98 -15.10
N HIS A 236 8.46 12.31 -15.25
CA HIS A 236 7.47 12.93 -16.12
C HIS A 236 7.57 12.43 -17.57
N ASP A 237 8.78 12.42 -18.15
CA ASP A 237 8.96 12.15 -19.58
C ASP A 237 8.84 10.67 -19.95
N TYR A 238 9.22 9.76 -19.05
CA TYR A 238 9.37 8.35 -19.41
C TYR A 238 8.46 7.39 -18.61
N VAL A 239 8.11 7.73 -17.36
CA VAL A 239 7.41 6.80 -16.46
C VAL A 239 5.95 7.17 -16.23
N LEU A 240 5.64 8.47 -16.02
CA LEU A 240 4.34 8.97 -15.57
C LEU A 240 3.18 8.47 -16.43
N GLU A 241 3.35 8.43 -17.76
CA GLU A 241 2.31 7.96 -18.69
C GLU A 241 1.83 6.53 -18.35
N ARG A 242 2.75 5.65 -17.93
CA ARG A 242 2.42 4.25 -17.58
C ARG A 242 1.69 4.17 -16.24
N ASP A 243 2.08 4.96 -15.25
CA ASP A 243 1.36 5.08 -13.99
C ASP A 243 -0.07 5.58 -14.22
N MET A 244 -0.24 6.62 -15.06
CA MET A 244 -1.55 7.13 -15.47
C MET A 244 -2.38 6.07 -16.18
N ARG A 245 -1.79 5.34 -17.14
CA ARG A 245 -2.45 4.25 -17.87
C ARG A 245 -2.95 3.17 -16.91
N PHE A 246 -2.12 2.76 -15.95
CA PHE A 246 -2.47 1.78 -14.93
C PHE A 246 -3.62 2.28 -14.05
N MET A 247 -3.51 3.47 -13.46
CA MET A 247 -4.53 4.03 -12.57
C MET A 247 -5.87 4.17 -13.26
N LYS A 248 -5.88 4.74 -14.48
CA LYS A 248 -7.08 4.86 -15.30
C LYS A 248 -7.72 3.50 -15.58
N ALA A 249 -6.91 2.50 -15.94
CA ALA A 249 -7.38 1.15 -16.25
C ALA A 249 -8.01 0.43 -15.04
N MET A 250 -7.67 0.86 -13.82
CA MET A 250 -8.21 0.35 -12.57
C MET A 250 -9.42 1.15 -12.02
N GLY A 251 -9.85 2.22 -12.70
CA GLY A 251 -10.89 3.12 -12.17
C GLY A 251 -10.38 3.99 -11.03
N GLY A 252 -9.07 4.21 -11.00
CA GLY A 252 -8.33 4.97 -10.02
C GLY A 252 -7.81 4.15 -8.85
N GLY A 253 -7.10 4.84 -7.95
CA GLY A 253 -6.40 4.19 -6.85
C GLY A 253 -5.57 5.14 -6.00
N ARG A 254 -4.56 4.60 -5.33
CA ARG A 254 -3.64 5.39 -4.49
C ARG A 254 -2.18 5.09 -4.79
N VAL A 255 -1.31 6.01 -4.43
CA VAL A 255 0.15 5.86 -4.58
C VAL A 255 0.80 5.78 -3.20
N HIS A 256 1.80 4.93 -3.08
CA HIS A 256 2.79 4.97 -2.00
C HIS A 256 4.11 5.48 -2.54
N TYR A 257 4.69 6.49 -1.88
CA TYR A 257 5.93 7.13 -2.32
C TYR A 257 6.91 7.39 -1.18
N CYS A 258 8.00 6.62 -1.14
CA CYS A 258 9.13 6.83 -0.21
C CYS A 258 10.17 7.84 -0.69
N GLY A 259 10.03 8.40 -1.90
CA GLY A 259 11.07 9.27 -2.45
C GLY A 259 11.04 10.66 -1.84
N THR A 260 12.16 11.37 -1.93
CA THR A 260 12.37 12.66 -1.28
C THR A 260 11.86 13.87 -2.09
N SER A 261 11.43 13.69 -3.34
CA SER A 261 11.13 14.83 -4.22
C SER A 261 9.65 15.21 -4.19
N GLY A 262 9.33 16.37 -3.62
CA GLY A 262 7.97 16.91 -3.66
C GLY A 262 7.45 17.18 -5.08
N LYS A 263 8.34 17.35 -6.08
CA LYS A 263 7.94 17.53 -7.48
C LYS A 263 7.30 16.27 -8.09
N ILE A 264 7.71 15.08 -7.63
CA ILE A 264 7.07 13.82 -8.04
C ILE A 264 5.65 13.74 -7.43
N ILE A 265 5.49 14.21 -6.18
CA ILE A 265 4.17 14.29 -5.54
C ILE A 265 3.25 15.24 -6.29
N ASP A 266 3.76 16.38 -6.78
CA ASP A 266 2.98 17.31 -7.59
C ASP A 266 2.40 16.63 -8.86
N GLU A 267 3.13 15.68 -9.48
CA GLU A 267 2.60 14.88 -10.60
C GLU A 267 1.45 13.95 -10.18
N PHE A 268 1.54 13.34 -8.99
CA PHE A 268 0.44 12.52 -8.45
C PHE A 268 -0.81 13.35 -8.21
N PHE A 269 -0.67 14.58 -7.71
CA PHE A 269 -1.79 15.49 -7.52
C PHE A 269 -2.45 15.92 -8.83
N ASN A 270 -1.69 15.96 -9.93
CA ASN A 270 -2.21 16.28 -11.26
C ASN A 270 -2.88 15.09 -11.97
N ASN A 271 -2.75 13.87 -11.44
CA ASN A 271 -3.35 12.68 -12.01
C ASN A 271 -4.79 12.50 -11.50
N ALA A 272 -5.78 12.68 -12.37
CA ALA A 272 -7.21 12.61 -12.05
C ALA A 272 -7.68 11.21 -11.58
N ASP A 273 -6.89 10.16 -11.81
CA ASP A 273 -7.17 8.79 -11.40
C ASP A 273 -6.40 8.38 -10.12
N VAL A 274 -5.66 9.30 -9.49
CA VAL A 274 -5.06 9.08 -8.16
C VAL A 274 -5.90 9.82 -7.12
N TYR A 275 -6.37 9.07 -6.12
CA TYR A 275 -7.27 9.54 -5.09
C TYR A 275 -6.64 9.63 -3.70
N GLY A 276 -5.42 9.12 -3.55
CA GLY A 276 -4.70 9.24 -2.29
C GLY A 276 -3.21 8.95 -2.39
N LEU A 277 -2.49 9.38 -1.37
CA LEU A 277 -1.04 9.24 -1.23
C LEU A 277 -0.71 8.89 0.20
N ASP A 278 0.08 7.84 0.40
CA ASP A 278 0.97 7.76 1.56
C ASP A 278 2.40 8.07 1.15
N TYR A 279 3.07 8.81 2.00
CA TYR A 279 4.39 9.37 1.75
C TYR A 279 5.28 9.20 2.96
N ASP A 280 6.58 9.28 2.76
CA ASP A 280 7.53 9.27 3.85
C ASP A 280 7.52 10.62 4.61
N SER A 281 7.06 10.57 5.85
CA SER A 281 6.94 11.75 6.72
C SER A 281 8.27 12.37 7.07
N GLN A 282 9.40 11.66 6.91
CA GLN A 282 10.74 12.22 7.10
C GLN A 282 11.06 13.31 6.08
N TYR A 283 10.50 13.23 4.88
CA TYR A 283 10.83 14.14 3.79
C TYR A 283 9.69 15.10 3.43
N HIS A 284 8.45 14.75 3.76
CA HIS A 284 7.28 15.55 3.38
C HIS A 284 6.41 15.88 4.60
N ASP A 285 6.04 17.16 4.72
CA ASP A 285 5.21 17.65 5.82
C ASP A 285 3.72 17.62 5.47
N LEU A 286 2.89 17.13 6.40
CA LEU A 286 1.45 17.02 6.20
C LEU A 286 0.78 18.36 5.90
N TRP A 287 1.18 19.46 6.57
CA TRP A 287 0.55 20.76 6.35
C TRP A 287 0.90 21.32 4.98
N GLN A 288 2.18 21.24 4.59
CA GLN A 288 2.61 21.67 3.25
C GLN A 288 1.94 20.86 2.14
N LEU A 289 1.83 19.54 2.29
CA LEU A 289 1.11 18.70 1.33
C LEU A 289 -0.38 19.01 1.32
N SER A 290 -0.98 19.28 2.48
CA SER A 290 -2.41 19.64 2.57
C SER A 290 -2.72 20.93 1.80
N GLU A 291 -1.82 21.90 1.76
CA GLU A 291 -2.01 23.14 0.98
C GLU A 291 -2.05 22.89 -0.53
N LYS A 292 -1.29 21.90 -1.01
CA LYS A 292 -1.14 21.58 -2.44
C LYS A 292 -2.11 20.53 -2.93
N ALA A 293 -2.48 19.57 -2.08
CA ALA A 293 -3.27 18.42 -2.48
C ALA A 293 -4.67 18.84 -2.97
N PRO A 294 -5.20 18.21 -4.03
CA PRO A 294 -6.58 18.43 -4.46
C PRO A 294 -7.58 18.14 -3.34
N GLU A 295 -8.73 18.81 -3.35
CA GLU A 295 -9.70 18.77 -2.25
C GLU A 295 -10.15 17.34 -1.84
N LYS A 296 -10.35 16.46 -2.82
CA LYS A 296 -10.82 15.07 -2.61
C LYS A 296 -9.70 14.05 -2.47
N PHE A 297 -8.45 14.50 -2.42
CA PHE A 297 -7.26 13.66 -2.42
C PHE A 297 -6.86 13.32 -0.99
N VAL A 298 -6.89 12.03 -0.62
CA VAL A 298 -6.65 11.60 0.76
C VAL A 298 -5.16 11.45 1.02
N LEU A 299 -4.68 12.09 2.09
CA LEU A 299 -3.30 11.96 2.53
C LEU A 299 -3.21 10.98 3.70
N LEU A 300 -2.25 10.06 3.66
CA LEU A 300 -1.92 9.18 4.77
C LEU A 300 -0.50 9.49 5.26
N ASN A 301 -0.41 9.92 6.52
CA ASN A 301 0.83 10.10 7.24
C ASN A 301 1.05 8.88 8.15
N ALA A 302 2.21 8.23 8.06
CA ALA A 302 2.47 7.00 8.80
C ALA A 302 3.80 7.03 9.56
N TYR A 303 3.73 6.53 10.79
CA TYR A 303 4.86 6.18 11.64
C TYR A 303 4.70 4.68 11.97
N TYR A 304 5.67 3.88 11.56
CA TYR A 304 5.53 2.41 11.48
C TYR A 304 6.19 1.68 12.63
N ASN A 305 7.19 2.28 13.27
CA ASN A 305 8.01 1.57 14.25
C ASN A 305 8.56 2.50 15.34
N GLN A 306 9.36 1.91 16.23
CA GLN A 306 9.98 2.61 17.35
C GLN A 306 10.97 3.70 16.91
N GLU A 307 11.59 3.58 15.74
CA GLU A 307 12.54 4.59 15.24
C GLU A 307 11.82 5.91 14.91
N ASP A 308 10.52 5.84 14.63
CA ASP A 308 9.70 6.99 14.27
C ASP A 308 9.19 7.81 15.49
N TYR A 309 9.43 7.37 16.72
CA TYR A 309 8.81 7.96 17.92
C TYR A 309 9.01 9.46 18.08
N GLU A 310 10.24 9.93 17.89
CA GLU A 310 10.57 11.33 18.09
C GLU A 310 9.83 12.22 17.07
N GLN A 311 9.78 11.75 15.82
CA GLN A 311 9.06 12.43 14.76
C GLN A 311 7.55 12.40 15.01
N GLN A 312 7.02 11.24 15.41
CA GLN A 312 5.62 11.07 15.79
C GLN A 312 5.23 12.03 16.93
N GLU A 313 6.00 12.11 18.00
CA GLU A 313 5.70 13.00 19.13
C GLU A 313 5.76 14.47 18.73
N THR A 314 6.69 14.84 17.85
CA THR A 314 6.75 16.19 17.27
C THR A 314 5.48 16.50 16.47
N PHE A 315 5.03 15.56 15.65
CA PHE A 315 3.79 15.66 14.89
C PHE A 315 2.56 15.81 15.79
N ILE A 316 2.43 14.99 16.83
CA ILE A 316 1.28 15.04 17.75
C ILE A 316 1.26 16.38 18.52
N LYS A 317 2.40 16.85 19.01
CA LYS A 317 2.48 18.16 19.70
C LYS A 317 2.06 19.30 18.77
N ARG A 318 2.47 19.24 17.49
CA ARG A 318 2.04 20.22 16.49
C ARG A 318 0.52 20.16 16.28
N LEU A 319 -0.05 18.97 16.11
CA LEU A 319 -1.51 18.79 16.02
C LEU A 319 -2.26 19.33 17.26
N GLU A 320 -1.74 19.12 18.46
CA GLU A 320 -2.37 19.59 19.71
C GLU A 320 -2.40 21.13 19.82
N HIS A 321 -1.37 21.78 19.27
CA HIS A 321 -1.16 23.22 19.31
C HIS A 321 -1.84 23.94 18.12
N GLU A 322 -1.60 23.50 16.89
CA GLU A 322 -2.06 24.13 15.65
C GLU A 322 -3.42 23.59 15.18
N GLY A 323 -3.83 22.41 15.65
CA GLY A 323 -5.00 21.70 15.16
C GLY A 323 -4.72 20.90 13.89
N TRP A 324 -5.74 20.17 13.42
CA TRP A 324 -5.67 19.43 12.18
C TRP A 324 -5.71 20.37 10.96
N PRO A 325 -4.95 20.07 9.88
CA PRO A 325 -5.22 20.71 8.61
C PRO A 325 -6.66 20.40 8.18
N LYS A 326 -7.38 21.38 7.61
CA LYS A 326 -8.73 21.17 7.05
C LYS A 326 -8.64 20.28 5.82
N ARG A 327 -8.60 18.96 6.04
CA ARG A 327 -8.32 17.97 5.01
C ARG A 327 -8.79 16.59 5.44
N ASN A 328 -9.02 15.76 4.44
CA ASN A 328 -9.25 14.33 4.50
C ASN A 328 -7.92 13.57 4.73
N VAL A 329 -7.62 13.27 6.00
CA VAL A 329 -6.34 12.66 6.42
C VAL A 329 -6.55 11.34 7.12
N ILE A 330 -5.64 10.40 6.88
CA ILE A 330 -5.45 9.19 7.67
C ILE A 330 -4.09 9.33 8.37
N VAL A 331 -4.02 9.00 9.65
CA VAL A 331 -2.76 8.94 10.39
C VAL A 331 -2.58 7.55 10.95
N GLN A 332 -1.43 6.95 10.66
CA GLN A 332 -0.95 5.74 11.32
C GLN A 332 0.13 6.12 12.32
N LEU A 333 -0.07 5.72 13.56
CA LEU A 333 0.86 5.94 14.66
C LEU A 333 1.33 4.59 15.20
N TRP A 334 2.44 4.60 15.93
CA TRP A 334 2.99 3.46 16.61
C TRP A 334 2.92 3.63 18.14
N ALA A 335 2.63 2.53 18.83
CA ALA A 335 2.78 2.40 20.27
C ALA A 335 3.41 1.04 20.61
N PRO A 336 4.14 0.91 21.73
CA PRO A 336 4.93 -0.28 22.01
C PRO A 336 4.08 -1.43 22.57
N ASN A 337 2.85 -1.14 23.02
CA ASN A 337 1.90 -2.10 23.55
C ASN A 337 0.47 -1.53 23.50
N LEU A 338 -0.52 -2.37 23.83
CA LEU A 338 -1.94 -2.02 23.77
C LEU A 338 -2.35 -0.92 24.75
N ASP A 339 -1.74 -0.83 25.93
CA ASP A 339 -2.16 0.14 26.94
C ASP A 339 -1.67 1.56 26.62
N GLU A 340 -0.43 1.66 26.16
CA GLU A 340 0.09 2.88 25.56
C GLU A 340 -0.66 3.23 24.26
N GLY A 341 -1.03 2.23 23.46
CA GLY A 341 -1.87 2.42 22.28
C GLY A 341 -3.24 3.03 22.59
N LYS A 342 -3.93 2.56 23.65
CA LYS A 342 -5.19 3.17 24.14
C LYS A 342 -4.97 4.60 24.60
N THR A 343 -3.86 4.86 25.31
CA THR A 343 -3.52 6.21 25.78
C THR A 343 -3.31 7.16 24.62
N LEU A 344 -2.56 6.72 23.61
CA LEU A 344 -2.28 7.47 22.39
C LEU A 344 -3.56 7.71 21.57
N LEU A 345 -4.41 6.69 21.37
CA LEU A 345 -5.68 6.85 20.69
C LEU A 345 -6.60 7.87 21.39
N ASN A 346 -6.67 7.83 22.72
CA ASN A 346 -7.45 8.79 23.50
C ASN A 346 -6.88 10.21 23.41
N ARG A 347 -5.55 10.35 23.35
CA ARG A 347 -4.88 11.64 23.10
C ARG A 347 -5.28 12.20 21.74
N MET A 348 -5.23 11.37 20.69
CA MET A 348 -5.62 11.75 19.33
C MET A 348 -7.11 12.09 19.20
N LYS A 349 -8.01 11.31 19.80
CA LYS A 349 -9.45 11.62 19.76
C LYS A 349 -9.78 13.00 20.35
N LYS A 350 -9.02 13.47 21.35
CA LYS A 350 -9.20 14.82 21.93
C LYS A 350 -8.78 15.95 20.99
N THR A 351 -7.95 15.69 19.97
CA THR A 351 -7.55 16.72 18.99
C THR A 351 -8.59 16.90 17.89
N ILE A 352 -9.47 15.91 17.67
CA ILE A 352 -10.54 15.95 16.65
C ILE A 352 -11.78 16.70 17.15
N ILE A 353 -12.07 16.62 18.45
CA ILE A 353 -13.31 17.15 19.06
C ILE A 353 -13.24 18.68 19.33
N LYS A 354 -12.19 19.38 18.85
CA LYS A 354 -12.02 20.82 19.01
C LYS A 354 -12.53 21.56 17.78
#